data_AF-A0A968JRZ8-F1
#
_entry.id   AF-A0A968JRZ8-F1
#
_cell.length_a   1.000
_cell.length_b   1.000
_cell.length_c   1.000
_cell.angle_alpha   90.00
_cell.angle_beta   90.00
_cell.angle_gamma   90.00
#
_symmetry.space_group_name_H-M   'P 1'
#
loop_
_entity.id
_entity.type
_entity.pdbx_description
1 polymer ?
#
loop_
_entity_poly.entity_id
_entity_poly.type
_entity_poly.pdbx_seq_one_letter_code
_entity_poly.pdbx_strand_id
1 'polypeptide(L)'
;MAEKIAEPISSNKYECSISFTKNGSVYFAGNGRPEGIGDQCDIYFTKLTGGKPDSVKNMGKINTSQSECSVSVSPGEEFIVFTRYFEKQGRNATDLYVSFRDKNGNWTTAQNLGPYFNSLDSNYSPKFSNDGKYFFFKQATWNNKTNNYKITNYWVKISYFMEMRDFVIRSNSIE
;
A
#
# COMPACT_ATOMS: atom_id res chain seq x y z
N MET A 1 12.33 -26.47 3.19
CA MET A 1 13.16 -25.70 2.22
C MET A 1 12.35 -24.50 1.75
N ALA A 2 13.02 -23.43 1.31
CA ALA A 2 12.36 -22.28 0.70
C ALA A 2 12.24 -22.49 -0.82
N GLU A 3 11.10 -22.14 -1.41
CA GLU A 3 10.84 -22.25 -2.84
C GLU A 3 10.62 -20.85 -3.45
N LYS A 4 11.14 -20.65 -4.67
CA LYS A 4 10.92 -19.42 -5.43
C LYS A 4 9.47 -19.39 -5.93
N ILE A 5 8.76 -18.28 -5.71
CA ILE A 5 7.44 -18.08 -6.31
C ILE A 5 7.63 -17.93 -7.82
N ALA A 6 6.80 -18.60 -8.62
CA ALA A 6 6.92 -18.55 -10.07
C ALA A 6 6.65 -17.13 -10.64
N GLU A 7 7.00 -16.95 -11.91
CA GLU A 7 6.51 -15.81 -12.68
C GLU A 7 4.98 -15.82 -12.76
N PRO A 8 4.32 -14.65 -12.80
CA PRO A 8 4.93 -13.32 -12.97
C PRO A 8 5.33 -12.61 -11.68
N ILE A 9 5.28 -13.22 -10.48
CA ILE A 9 5.65 -12.52 -9.24
C ILE A 9 7.18 -12.33 -9.15
N SER A 10 7.97 -13.39 -9.26
CA SER A 10 9.44 -13.29 -9.25
C SER A 10 10.01 -13.25 -10.66
N SER A 11 9.91 -12.09 -11.31
CA SER A 11 10.35 -11.87 -12.68
C SER A 11 11.81 -11.41 -12.78
N ASN A 12 12.24 -10.93 -13.95
CA ASN A 12 13.54 -10.26 -14.12
C ASN A 12 13.47 -8.74 -13.85
N LYS A 13 12.34 -8.25 -13.35
CA LYS A 13 12.11 -6.85 -13.02
C LYS A 13 12.37 -6.59 -11.53
N TYR A 14 12.25 -5.33 -11.14
CA TYR A 14 12.27 -4.96 -9.72
C TYR A 14 10.91 -5.25 -9.10
N GLU A 15 10.88 -6.03 -8.02
CA GLU A 15 9.72 -6.19 -7.16
C GLU A 15 10.09 -5.91 -5.71
N CYS A 16 9.21 -5.19 -5.02
CA CYS A 16 9.38 -4.93 -3.60
C CYS A 16 8.02 -4.93 -2.91
N SER A 17 8.01 -5.29 -1.63
CA SER A 17 6.82 -5.40 -0.79
C SER A 17 5.72 -6.32 -1.35
N ILE A 18 5.26 -7.25 -0.52
CA ILE A 18 4.19 -8.17 -0.91
C ILE A 18 3.17 -8.25 0.22
N SER A 19 1.92 -8.38 -0.16
CA SER A 19 0.78 -8.54 0.73
C SER A 19 -0.16 -9.60 0.18
N PHE A 20 -0.56 -10.50 1.05
CA PHE A 20 -1.44 -11.62 0.72
C PHE A 20 -2.77 -11.47 1.44
N THR A 21 -3.82 -11.98 0.82
CA THR A 21 -5.12 -12.19 1.46
C THR A 21 -5.34 -13.66 1.73
N LYS A 22 -6.34 -13.98 2.55
CA LYS A 22 -6.74 -15.38 2.82
C LYS A 22 -7.25 -16.12 1.58
N ASN A 23 -7.70 -15.38 0.57
CA ASN A 23 -8.32 -15.92 -0.64
C ASN A 23 -7.34 -16.03 -1.82
N GLY A 24 -6.04 -15.93 -1.57
CA GLY A 24 -5.01 -16.09 -2.59
C GLY A 24 -4.73 -14.84 -3.43
N SER A 25 -5.43 -13.72 -3.21
CA SER A 25 -5.04 -12.43 -3.82
C SER A 25 -3.67 -12.00 -3.30
N VAL A 26 -2.84 -11.50 -4.22
CA VAL A 26 -1.50 -10.97 -3.97
C VAL A 26 -1.41 -9.55 -4.52
N TYR A 27 -0.99 -8.63 -3.67
CA TYR A 27 -0.66 -7.26 -4.03
C TYR A 27 0.82 -7.04 -3.78
N PHE A 28 1.53 -6.45 -4.74
CA PHE A 28 2.96 -6.19 -4.61
C PHE A 28 3.34 -4.92 -5.38
N ALA A 29 4.46 -4.30 -5.03
CA ALA A 29 4.99 -3.18 -5.79
C ALA A 29 6.09 -3.65 -6.76
N GLY A 30 6.22 -3.00 -7.91
CA GLY A 30 7.28 -3.32 -8.86
C GLY A 30 7.46 -2.27 -9.96
N ASN A 31 8.55 -2.36 -10.70
CA ASN A 31 8.91 -1.45 -11.80
C ASN A 31 8.95 -2.21 -13.14
N GLY A 32 8.74 -1.50 -14.25
CA GLY A 32 9.07 -2.01 -15.58
C GLY A 32 8.15 -3.13 -16.05
N ARG A 33 6.92 -3.13 -15.53
CA ARG A 33 5.84 -4.07 -15.82
C ARG A 33 4.78 -3.39 -16.71
N PRO A 34 3.91 -4.18 -17.37
CA PRO A 34 2.88 -3.63 -18.24
C PRO A 34 2.04 -2.56 -17.55
N GLU A 35 1.67 -1.53 -18.31
CA GLU A 35 0.80 -0.44 -17.83
C GLU A 35 1.35 0.33 -16.62
N GLY A 36 2.65 0.25 -16.35
CA GLY A 36 3.31 1.03 -15.30
C GLY A 36 3.28 2.54 -15.59
N ILE A 37 3.03 3.33 -14.56
CA ILE A 37 2.85 4.79 -14.61
C ILE A 37 3.93 5.51 -13.80
N GLY A 38 4.25 5.00 -12.62
CA GLY A 38 5.19 5.61 -11.68
C GLY A 38 6.66 5.37 -12.01
N ASP A 39 7.51 6.32 -11.59
CA ASP A 39 8.94 6.30 -11.92
C ASP A 39 9.69 5.10 -11.34
N GLN A 40 9.49 4.80 -10.05
CA GLN A 40 10.22 3.72 -9.36
C GLN A 40 9.39 2.48 -9.10
N CYS A 41 8.09 2.59 -8.83
CA CYS A 41 7.22 1.45 -8.58
C CYS A 41 5.76 1.84 -8.77
N ASP A 42 5.00 0.86 -9.24
CA ASP A 42 3.54 0.81 -9.18
C ASP A 42 3.10 -0.39 -8.35
N ILE A 43 1.87 -0.34 -7.83
CA ILE A 43 1.21 -1.48 -7.20
C ILE A 43 0.53 -2.33 -8.27
N TYR A 44 0.78 -3.62 -8.18
CA TYR A 44 0.27 -4.67 -9.04
C TYR A 44 -0.52 -5.71 -8.23
N PHE A 45 -1.39 -6.42 -8.94
CA PHE A 45 -2.22 -7.49 -8.41
C PHE A 45 -2.10 -8.76 -9.23
N THR A 46 -2.13 -9.91 -8.56
CA THR A 46 -2.35 -11.23 -9.16
C THR A 46 -3.08 -12.13 -8.14
N LYS A 47 -3.51 -13.31 -8.56
CA LYS A 47 -4.01 -14.37 -7.67
C LYS A 47 -3.10 -15.57 -7.71
N LEU A 48 -2.90 -16.21 -6.56
CA LEU A 48 -2.28 -17.53 -6.47
C LEU A 48 -3.36 -18.61 -6.53
N THR A 49 -3.36 -19.38 -7.61
CA THR A 49 -4.24 -20.53 -7.81
C THR A 49 -3.40 -21.80 -7.79
N GLY A 50 -3.59 -22.66 -6.78
CA GLY A 50 -2.79 -23.89 -6.63
C GLY A 50 -1.28 -23.64 -6.47
N GLY A 51 -0.91 -22.52 -5.83
CA GLY A 51 0.50 -22.12 -5.64
C GLY A 51 1.16 -21.45 -6.85
N LYS A 52 0.44 -21.29 -7.96
CA LYS A 52 0.92 -20.59 -9.16
C LYS A 52 0.24 -19.24 -9.33
N PRO A 53 0.97 -18.17 -9.65
CA PRO A 53 0.37 -16.88 -9.90
C PRO A 53 -0.28 -16.81 -11.28
N ASP A 54 -1.44 -16.18 -11.35
CA ASP A 54 -2.12 -15.79 -12.57
C ASP A 54 -1.43 -14.56 -13.21
N SER A 55 -2.00 -14.03 -14.28
CA SER A 55 -1.51 -12.79 -14.91
C SER A 55 -1.53 -11.60 -13.94
N VAL A 56 -0.55 -10.71 -14.12
CA VAL A 56 -0.40 -9.49 -13.32
C VAL A 56 -1.19 -8.35 -13.93
N LYS A 57 -1.85 -7.57 -13.08
CA LYS A 57 -2.61 -6.37 -13.46
C LYS A 57 -2.08 -5.16 -12.71
N ASN A 58 -1.92 -4.02 -13.39
CA ASN A 58 -1.68 -2.74 -12.74
C ASN A 58 -2.93 -2.32 -11.97
N MET A 59 -2.77 -1.68 -10.81
CA MET A 59 -3.89 -1.27 -9.96
C MET A 59 -4.57 0.05 -10.39
N GLY A 60 -4.19 0.63 -11.52
CA GLY A 60 -4.87 1.77 -12.15
C GLY A 60 -4.95 2.97 -11.21
N LYS A 61 -6.16 3.35 -10.80
CA LYS A 61 -6.46 4.55 -9.98
C LYS A 61 -5.75 4.59 -8.60
N ILE A 62 -5.17 3.49 -8.16
CA ILE A 62 -4.32 3.45 -6.98
C ILE A 62 -2.94 4.07 -7.27
N ASN A 63 -2.42 3.81 -8.46
CA ASN A 63 -1.12 4.27 -8.91
C ASN A 63 -1.21 5.69 -9.49
N THR A 64 -0.08 6.40 -9.46
CA THR A 64 0.07 7.73 -10.07
C THR A 64 1.39 7.82 -10.81
N SER A 65 1.76 9.00 -11.28
CA SER A 65 3.13 9.23 -11.79
C SER A 65 4.19 9.23 -10.67
N GLN A 66 3.76 9.36 -9.41
CA GLN A 66 4.65 9.16 -8.27
C GLN A 66 4.87 7.66 -8.05
N SER A 67 5.79 7.30 -7.15
CA SER A 67 6.05 5.88 -6.88
C SER A 67 5.19 5.38 -5.72
N GLU A 68 4.42 4.32 -5.95
CA GLU A 68 3.66 3.61 -4.93
C GLU A 68 4.34 2.29 -4.53
N CYS A 69 4.68 2.16 -3.25
CA CYS A 69 5.42 1.03 -2.69
C CYS A 69 4.81 0.54 -1.38
N SER A 70 5.48 -0.43 -0.74
CA SER A 70 5.20 -0.90 0.63
C SER A 70 3.72 -1.20 0.82
N VAL A 71 3.16 -2.05 -0.01
CA VAL A 71 1.71 -2.31 0.00
C VAL A 71 1.28 -3.26 1.12
N SER A 72 0.10 -2.98 1.68
CA SER A 72 -0.63 -3.89 2.57
C SER A 72 -2.11 -3.84 2.24
N VAL A 73 -2.72 -4.99 2.00
CA VAL A 73 -4.16 -5.14 1.81
C VAL A 73 -4.79 -5.73 3.07
N SER A 74 -5.97 -5.25 3.46
CA SER A 74 -6.74 -5.84 4.55
C SER A 74 -7.15 -7.29 4.21
N PRO A 75 -7.29 -8.19 5.21
CA PRO A 75 -7.58 -9.60 4.94
C PRO A 75 -8.84 -9.85 4.10
N GLY A 76 -9.86 -9.00 4.22
CA GLY A 76 -11.12 -9.04 3.46
C GLY A 76 -11.11 -8.21 2.17
N GLU A 77 -9.97 -7.62 1.78
CA GLU A 77 -9.84 -6.72 0.63
C GLU A 77 -10.78 -5.51 0.68
N GLU A 78 -11.10 -4.99 1.87
CA GLU A 78 -12.00 -3.84 2.02
C GLU A 78 -11.29 -2.50 1.85
N PHE A 79 -9.99 -2.49 2.11
CA PHE A 79 -9.08 -1.36 1.93
C PHE A 79 -7.65 -1.85 1.73
N ILE A 80 -6.86 -1.03 1.04
CA ILE A 80 -5.44 -1.21 0.76
C ILE A 80 -4.70 0.05 1.18
N VAL A 81 -3.61 -0.12 1.93
CA VAL A 81 -2.76 0.97 2.40
C VAL A 81 -1.36 0.77 1.85
N PHE A 82 -0.74 1.85 1.40
CA PHE A 82 0.57 1.83 0.77
C PHE A 82 1.29 3.15 1.02
N THR A 83 2.58 3.18 0.72
CA THR A 83 3.39 4.40 0.76
C THR A 83 3.46 5.02 -0.63
N ARG A 84 3.30 6.33 -0.73
CA ARG A 84 3.60 7.09 -1.95
C ARG A 84 4.81 7.98 -1.70
N TYR A 85 5.78 7.94 -2.62
CA TYR A 85 6.97 8.76 -2.58
C TYR A 85 6.69 10.18 -3.07
N PHE A 86 7.31 11.16 -2.43
CA PHE A 86 7.36 12.53 -2.89
C PHE A 86 8.71 13.16 -2.55
N GLU A 87 9.05 14.23 -3.26
CA GLU A 87 10.27 14.99 -2.96
C GLU A 87 9.96 16.06 -1.90
N LYS A 88 10.81 16.16 -0.89
CA LYS A 88 10.74 17.18 0.15
C LYS A 88 12.14 17.70 0.44
N GLN A 89 12.40 18.96 0.10
CA GLN A 89 13.67 19.64 0.36
C GLN A 89 14.87 18.85 -0.20
N GLY A 90 14.75 18.31 -1.42
CA GLY A 90 15.79 17.51 -2.07
C GLY A 90 15.98 16.11 -1.49
N ARG A 91 15.05 15.62 -0.66
CA ARG A 91 15.06 14.26 -0.11
C ARG A 91 13.78 13.51 -0.48
N ASN A 92 13.91 12.20 -0.67
CA ASN A 92 12.75 11.33 -0.86
C ASN A 92 12.06 11.08 0.48
N ALA A 93 10.79 11.45 0.55
CA ALA A 93 9.88 11.26 1.66
C ALA A 93 8.73 10.34 1.26
N THR A 94 8.02 9.77 2.23
CA THR A 94 6.87 8.90 1.98
C THR A 94 5.70 9.20 2.90
N ASP A 95 4.51 9.26 2.30
CA ASP A 95 3.24 9.37 3.01
C ASP A 95 2.44 8.07 2.85
N LEU A 96 1.61 7.75 3.83
CA LEU A 96 0.63 6.68 3.73
C LEU A 96 -0.61 7.17 2.98
N TYR A 97 -1.02 6.36 2.02
CA TYR A 97 -2.24 6.52 1.25
C TYR A 97 -3.13 5.29 1.42
N VAL A 98 -4.43 5.47 1.29
CA VAL A 98 -5.42 4.39 1.36
C VAL A 98 -6.39 4.46 0.18
N SER A 99 -6.74 3.29 -0.36
CA SER A 99 -7.87 3.13 -1.27
C SER A 99 -8.86 2.12 -0.68
N PHE A 100 -10.14 2.36 -0.90
CA PHE A 100 -11.23 1.54 -0.38
C PHE A 100 -11.87 0.73 -1.49
N ARG A 101 -12.40 -0.44 -1.13
CA ARG A 101 -13.20 -1.24 -2.05
C ARG A 101 -14.67 -0.86 -1.91
N ASP A 102 -15.24 -0.41 -3.03
CA ASP A 102 -16.64 -0.01 -3.12
C ASP A 102 -17.59 -1.23 -3.17
N LYS A 103 -18.90 -0.96 -3.20
CA LYS A 103 -19.94 -1.99 -3.24
C LYS A 103 -19.95 -2.79 -4.55
N ASN A 104 -19.37 -2.24 -5.62
CA ASN A 104 -19.24 -2.88 -6.92
C ASN A 104 -17.94 -3.70 -7.04
N GLY A 105 -17.11 -3.71 -5.98
CA GLY A 105 -15.85 -4.42 -5.92
C GLY A 105 -14.66 -3.65 -6.53
N ASN A 106 -14.85 -2.39 -6.91
CA ASN A 106 -13.78 -1.54 -7.46
C ASN A 106 -13.01 -0.83 -6.35
N TRP A 107 -11.75 -0.51 -6.63
CA TRP A 107 -10.94 0.35 -5.78
C TRP A 107 -11.24 1.82 -6.05
N THR A 108 -11.47 2.60 -5.01
CA THR A 108 -11.61 4.06 -5.09
C THR A 108 -10.27 4.69 -5.47
N THR A 109 -10.30 5.95 -5.93
CA THR A 109 -9.09 6.77 -5.97
C THR A 109 -8.44 6.80 -4.58
N ALA A 110 -7.11 6.68 -4.54
CA ALA A 110 -6.37 6.69 -3.29
C ALA A 110 -6.34 8.07 -2.63
N GLN A 111 -6.47 8.09 -1.31
CA GLN A 111 -6.48 9.29 -0.48
C GLN A 111 -5.29 9.30 0.48
N ASN A 112 -4.70 10.48 0.68
CA ASN A 112 -3.67 10.67 1.70
C ASN A 112 -4.31 10.51 3.09
N LEU A 113 -3.69 9.72 3.99
CA LEU A 113 -4.23 9.49 5.34
C LEU A 113 -4.14 10.72 6.27
N GLY A 114 -3.44 11.76 5.85
CA GLY A 114 -3.37 13.04 6.54
C GLY A 114 -2.42 13.05 7.74
N PRO A 115 -2.36 14.18 8.47
CA PRO A 115 -1.33 14.46 9.45
C PRO A 115 -1.39 13.61 10.72
N TYR A 116 -2.51 12.91 10.97
CA TYR A 116 -2.61 11.98 12.10
C TYR A 116 -1.83 10.68 11.85
N PHE A 117 -1.65 10.32 10.57
CA PHE A 117 -0.87 9.15 10.17
C PHE A 117 0.51 9.55 9.69
N ASN A 118 0.59 10.61 8.91
CA ASN A 118 1.81 11.00 8.22
C ASN A 118 2.65 11.95 9.07
N SER A 119 3.94 11.64 9.16
CA SER A 119 4.91 12.51 9.81
C SER A 119 5.39 13.59 8.84
N LEU A 120 6.16 14.55 9.33
CA LEU A 120 6.82 15.51 8.46
C LEU A 120 7.92 14.89 7.60
N ASP A 121 8.45 13.72 7.94
CA ASP A 121 9.56 13.12 7.18
C ASP A 121 9.08 11.92 6.37
N SER A 122 8.95 10.73 6.99
CA SER A 122 8.59 9.54 6.22
C SER A 122 7.84 8.49 7.03
N ASN A 123 6.94 7.79 6.33
CA ASN A 123 6.19 6.66 6.85
C ASN A 123 6.53 5.36 6.11
N TYR A 124 6.61 4.25 6.84
CA TYR A 124 7.08 2.97 6.31
C TYR A 124 6.31 1.77 6.86
N SER A 125 6.45 0.65 6.14
CA SER A 125 6.04 -0.70 6.57
C SER A 125 4.58 -0.81 7.05
N PRO A 126 3.58 -0.32 6.28
CA PRO A 126 2.19 -0.55 6.62
C PRO A 126 1.90 -2.05 6.65
N LYS A 127 1.20 -2.53 7.69
CA LYS A 127 0.79 -3.93 7.84
C LYS A 127 -0.51 -4.06 8.61
N PHE A 128 -1.39 -4.94 8.14
CA PHE A 128 -2.59 -5.34 8.89
C PHE A 128 -2.31 -6.56 9.77
N SER A 129 -2.93 -6.61 10.95
CA SER A 129 -2.94 -7.82 11.76
C SER A 129 -3.81 -8.90 11.13
N ASN A 130 -3.40 -10.16 11.30
CA ASN A 130 -4.12 -11.32 10.78
C ASN A 130 -5.54 -11.48 11.38
N ASP A 131 -5.74 -10.94 12.59
CA ASP A 131 -7.04 -10.92 13.28
C ASP A 131 -7.96 -9.78 12.82
N GLY A 132 -7.48 -8.89 11.93
CA GLY A 132 -8.26 -7.79 11.37
C GLY A 132 -8.61 -6.68 12.37
N LYS A 133 -7.95 -6.63 13.53
CA LYS A 133 -8.24 -5.61 14.55
C LYS A 133 -7.39 -4.36 14.43
N TYR A 134 -6.16 -4.50 13.92
CA TYR A 134 -5.17 -3.44 13.96
C TYR A 134 -4.45 -3.26 12.63
N PHE A 135 -4.06 -2.01 12.39
CA PHE A 135 -3.12 -1.60 11.38
C PHE A 135 -1.85 -1.10 12.06
N PHE A 136 -0.68 -1.43 11.53
CA PHE A 136 0.62 -1.03 12.05
C PHE A 136 1.40 -0.28 10.99
N PHE A 137 2.19 0.70 11.41
CA PHE A 137 3.14 1.41 10.56
C PHE A 137 4.27 2.02 11.39
N LYS A 138 5.28 2.53 10.70
CA LYS A 138 6.42 3.23 11.30
C LYS A 138 6.49 4.65 10.78
N GLN A 139 6.84 5.59 11.64
CA GLN A 139 7.29 6.92 11.24
C GLN A 139 8.79 7.03 11.51
N ALA A 140 9.52 7.60 10.56
CA ALA A 140 10.84 8.14 10.79
C ALA A 140 10.69 9.65 10.97
N THR A 141 11.34 10.21 11.99
CA THR A 141 11.40 11.66 12.20
C THR A 141 12.83 12.07 12.43
N TRP A 142 13.31 13.07 11.70
CA TRP A 142 14.65 13.60 11.83
C TRP A 142 14.81 14.34 13.16
N ASN A 143 15.79 13.92 13.95
CA ASN A 143 16.12 14.57 15.21
C ASN A 143 17.34 15.48 15.02
N ASN A 144 17.09 16.79 14.94
CA ASN A 144 18.14 17.81 14.81
C ASN A 144 19.14 17.85 15.98
N LYS A 145 18.79 17.33 17.16
CA LYS A 145 19.71 17.32 18.32
C LYS A 145 20.74 16.20 18.23
N THR A 146 20.37 15.07 17.65
CA THR A 146 21.20 13.86 17.57
C THR A 146 21.67 13.54 16.16
N ASN A 147 21.26 14.34 15.16
CA ASN A 147 21.55 14.15 13.74
C ASN A 147 21.26 12.72 13.25
N ASN A 148 20.13 12.15 13.69
CA ASN A 148 19.69 10.82 13.28
C ASN A 148 18.17 10.74 13.18
N TYR A 149 17.66 9.68 12.54
CA TYR A 149 16.23 9.39 12.50
C TYR A 149 15.79 8.68 13.79
N LYS A 150 14.76 9.22 14.44
CA LYS A 150 13.98 8.51 15.44
C LYS A 150 12.89 7.70 14.73
N ILE A 151 12.88 6.39 14.94
CA ILE A 151 11.82 5.51 14.43
C ILE A 151 10.78 5.28 15.53
N THR A 152 9.51 5.51 15.23
CA THR A 152 8.39 5.24 16.14
C THR A 152 7.41 4.29 15.47
N ASN A 153 6.99 3.23 16.18
CA ASN A 153 6.01 2.27 15.69
C ASN A 153 4.62 2.66 16.23
N TYR A 154 3.62 2.62 15.36
CA TYR A 154 2.23 2.97 15.70
C TYR A 154 1.30 1.82 15.35
N TRP A 155 0.17 1.78 16.05
CA TRP A 155 -0.95 0.93 15.70
C TRP A 155 -2.25 1.74 15.71
N VAL A 156 -3.22 1.33 14.89
CA VAL A 156 -4.53 1.98 14.74
C VAL A 156 -5.60 0.90 14.69
N LYS A 157 -6.76 1.13 15.32
CA LYS A 157 -7.90 0.22 15.23
C LYS A 157 -8.47 0.23 13.82
N ILE A 158 -8.83 -0.94 13.31
CA ILE A 158 -9.42 -1.09 11.98
C ILE A 158 -10.78 -0.38 11.85
N SER A 159 -11.52 -0.20 12.95
CA SER A 159 -12.78 0.57 12.95
C SER A 159 -12.61 1.98 12.37
N TYR A 160 -11.45 2.62 12.57
CA TYR A 160 -11.16 3.92 11.98
C TYR A 160 -11.15 3.88 10.43
N PHE A 161 -10.52 2.85 9.85
CA PHE A 161 -10.51 2.67 8.41
C PHE A 161 -11.91 2.36 7.86
N MET A 162 -12.73 1.63 8.62
CA MET A 162 -14.11 1.33 8.25
C MET A 162 -14.99 2.60 8.25
N GLU A 163 -14.89 3.43 9.27
CA GLU A 163 -15.61 4.72 9.32
C GLU A 163 -15.20 5.64 8.15
N MET A 164 -13.90 5.69 7.85
CA MET A 164 -13.38 6.46 6.72
C MET A 164 -13.86 5.89 5.38
N ARG A 165 -13.91 4.56 5.22
CA ARG A 165 -14.47 3.89 4.03
C ARG A 165 -15.91 4.31 3.78
N ASP A 166 -16.76 4.22 4.81
CA ASP A 166 -18.18 4.53 4.69
C ASP A 166 -18.40 6.00 4.34
N PHE A 167 -17.59 6.89 4.92
CA PHE A 167 -17.58 8.31 4.57
C PHE A 167 -17.26 8.51 3.08
N VAL A 168 -16.17 7.92 2.59
CA VAL A 168 -15.69 8.08 1.20
C VAL A 168 -16.68 7.52 0.19
N ILE A 169 -17.17 6.30 0.41
CA ILE A 169 -18.11 5.64 -0.49
C ILE A 169 -19.40 6.46 -0.60
N ARG A 170 -19.89 7.01 0.52
CA ARG A 170 -21.07 7.87 0.52
C ARG A 170 -20.82 9.17 -0.25
N SER A 171 -19.69 9.84 -0.02
CA SER A 171 -19.37 11.10 -0.70
C SER A 171 -19.31 10.94 -2.22
N ASN A 172 -18.73 9.83 -2.71
CA ASN A 172 -18.65 9.54 -4.15
C ASN A 172 -19.98 9.11 -4.79
N SER A 173 -21.02 8.84 -3.99
CA SER A 173 -22.34 8.44 -4.51
C SER A 173 -23.31 9.61 -4.70
N ILE A 174 -22.88 10.83 -4.32
CA ILE A 174 -23.68 12.07 -4.37
C ILE A 174 -23.23 12.96 -5.54
N GLU A 175 -22.10 12.63 -6.19
CA GLU A 175 -21.61 13.24 -7.45
C GLU A 175 -22.13 12.48 -8.68
#